data_AF-A0A967HE03-F1
#
_entry.id   AF-A0A967HE03-F1
#
_cell.length_a   1.000
_cell.length_b   1.000
_cell.length_c   1.000
_cell.angle_alpha   90.00
_cell.angle_beta   90.00
_cell.angle_gamma   90.00
#
_symmetry.space_group_name_H-M   'P 1'
#
loop_
_entity.id
_entity.type
_entity.pdbx_description
1 polymer ?
#
loop_
_entity_poly.entity_id
_entity_poly.type
_entity_poly.pdbx_seq_one_letter_code
_entity_poly.pdbx_strand_id
1 'polypeptide(L)'
;AVTAYRAALEDGHDDPVLHFNLGTALLRLGQYAEAEPHLQAALDAVDPAVRTPALFNMGSRFLEEGRAADDPEARGRLLDGAVEAYRQALRLDPSTEDAKWNYELALRERSETPRPQPRS
;
A
#
# COMPACT_ATOMS: atom_id res chain seq x y z
N ALA A 1 3.51 -11.40 -16.34
CA ALA A 1 4.39 -10.69 -15.39
C ALA A 1 4.54 -11.48 -14.09
N VAL A 2 3.47 -11.69 -13.30
CA VAL A 2 3.52 -12.44 -12.03
C VAL A 2 4.27 -13.77 -12.11
N THR A 3 3.94 -14.64 -13.08
CA THR A 3 4.62 -15.94 -13.26
C THR A 3 6.13 -15.81 -13.46
N ALA A 4 6.56 -14.81 -14.25
CA ALA A 4 7.99 -14.60 -14.51
C ALA A 4 8.72 -14.07 -13.27
N TYR A 5 8.10 -13.19 -12.49
CA TYR A 5 8.69 -12.71 -11.24
C TYR A 5 8.78 -13.80 -10.17
N ARG A 6 7.79 -14.69 -10.08
CA ARG A 6 7.84 -15.86 -9.20
C ARG A 6 8.96 -16.81 -9.60
N ALA A 7 9.09 -17.12 -10.90
CA ALA A 7 10.19 -17.94 -11.39
C ALA A 7 11.55 -17.32 -11.06
N ALA A 8 11.70 -15.99 -11.20
CA ALA A 8 12.95 -15.31 -10.84
C ALA A 8 13.28 -15.44 -9.34
N LEU A 9 12.27 -15.33 -8.45
CA LEU A 9 12.43 -15.58 -7.00
C LEU A 9 12.81 -17.04 -6.72
N GLU A 10 12.17 -17.99 -7.39
CA GLU A 10 12.49 -19.43 -7.29
C GLU A 10 13.91 -19.75 -7.76
N ASP A 11 14.40 -19.04 -8.78
CA ASP A 11 15.78 -19.12 -9.29
C ASP A 11 16.81 -18.41 -8.38
N GLY A 12 16.38 -17.85 -7.25
CA GLY A 12 17.24 -17.22 -6.25
C GLY A 12 17.52 -15.74 -6.46
N HIS A 13 16.85 -15.08 -7.40
CA HIS A 13 16.88 -13.61 -7.47
C HIS A 13 15.95 -13.07 -6.39
N ASP A 14 16.52 -12.58 -5.30
CA ASP A 14 15.79 -11.98 -4.19
C ASP A 14 16.32 -10.56 -3.98
N ASP A 15 15.62 -9.58 -4.54
CA ASP A 15 15.95 -8.18 -4.40
C ASP A 15 14.70 -7.28 -4.28
N PRO A 16 14.82 -6.11 -3.63
CA PRO A 16 13.68 -5.22 -3.40
C PRO A 16 12.96 -4.75 -4.66
N VAL A 17 13.64 -4.65 -5.81
CA VAL A 17 13.02 -4.22 -7.08
C VAL A 17 12.13 -5.33 -7.64
N LEU A 18 12.58 -6.59 -7.57
CA LEU A 18 11.76 -7.73 -7.96
C LEU A 18 10.52 -7.85 -7.07
N HIS A 19 10.68 -7.68 -5.76
CA HIS A 19 9.58 -7.63 -4.81
C HIS A 19 8.60 -6.48 -5.13
N PHE A 20 9.09 -5.28 -5.43
CA PHE A 20 8.24 -4.17 -5.87
C PHE A 20 7.42 -4.52 -7.12
N ASN A 21 8.07 -5.09 -8.14
CA ASN A 21 7.45 -5.43 -9.40
C ASN A 21 6.38 -6.52 -9.26
N LEU A 22 6.65 -7.55 -8.45
CA LEU A 22 5.69 -8.60 -8.16
C LEU A 22 4.52 -8.08 -7.33
N GLY A 23 4.78 -7.33 -6.25
CA GLY A 23 3.75 -6.72 -5.42
C GLY A 23 2.83 -5.80 -6.22
N THR A 24 3.40 -4.97 -7.10
CA THR A 24 2.64 -4.08 -8.00
C THR A 24 1.78 -4.88 -8.99
N ALA A 25 2.31 -5.96 -9.56
CA ALA A 25 1.56 -6.79 -10.49
C ALA A 25 0.38 -7.51 -9.81
N LEU A 26 0.58 -8.02 -8.59
CA LEU A 26 -0.47 -8.66 -7.78
C LEU A 26 -1.54 -7.65 -7.33
N LEU A 27 -1.12 -6.44 -6.95
CA LEU A 27 -2.03 -5.35 -6.59
C LEU A 27 -2.98 -5.01 -7.74
N ARG A 28 -2.45 -4.89 -8.97
CA ARG A 28 -3.26 -4.63 -10.17
C ARG A 28 -4.24 -5.75 -10.53
N LEU A 29 -4.02 -6.95 -10.00
CA LEU A 29 -4.93 -8.09 -10.14
C LEU A 29 -5.94 -8.20 -8.98
N GLY A 30 -5.91 -7.27 -8.02
CA GLY A 30 -6.75 -7.32 -6.81
C GLY A 30 -6.32 -8.40 -5.81
N GLN A 31 -5.15 -9.02 -6.01
CA GLN A 31 -4.61 -10.07 -5.12
C GLN A 31 -3.90 -9.43 -3.93
N TYR A 32 -4.64 -8.64 -3.14
CA TYR A 32 -4.07 -7.79 -2.11
C TYR A 32 -3.28 -8.54 -1.04
N ALA A 33 -3.81 -9.67 -0.56
CA ALA A 33 -3.15 -10.53 0.43
C ALA A 33 -1.80 -11.06 -0.06
N GLU A 34 -1.67 -11.37 -1.36
CA GLU A 34 -0.42 -11.82 -1.96
C GLU A 34 0.52 -10.63 -2.25
N ALA A 35 -0.02 -9.46 -2.56
CA ALA A 35 0.78 -8.27 -2.87
C ALA A 35 1.51 -7.70 -1.64
N GLU A 36 0.91 -7.77 -0.46
CA GLU A 36 1.44 -7.17 0.78
C GLU A 36 2.87 -7.54 1.12
N PRO A 37 3.23 -8.83 1.26
CA PRO A 37 4.58 -9.20 1.66
C PRO A 37 5.62 -8.75 0.64
N HIS A 38 5.26 -8.69 -0.64
CA HIS A 38 6.17 -8.22 -1.69
C HIS A 38 6.33 -6.70 -1.69
N LEU A 39 5.26 -5.93 -1.48
CA LEU A 39 5.37 -4.47 -1.32
C LEU A 39 6.13 -4.10 -0.04
N GLN A 40 5.98 -4.88 1.04
CA GLN A 40 6.71 -4.68 2.28
C GLN A 40 8.21 -4.97 2.12
N ALA A 41 8.58 -6.08 1.46
CA ALA A 41 9.98 -6.41 1.18
C ALA A 41 10.66 -5.38 0.26
N ALA A 42 9.90 -4.75 -0.65
CA ALA A 42 10.41 -3.64 -1.46
C ALA A 42 10.88 -2.43 -0.64
N LEU A 43 10.40 -2.29 0.62
CA LEU A 43 10.81 -1.20 1.50
C LEU A 43 12.24 -1.35 2.04
N ASP A 44 12.84 -2.53 1.90
CA ASP A 44 14.26 -2.77 2.26
C ASP A 44 15.23 -2.19 1.22
N ALA A 45 14.71 -1.65 0.10
CA ALA A 45 15.53 -0.97 -0.89
C ALA A 45 16.27 0.24 -0.29
N VAL A 46 17.55 0.38 -0.62
CA VAL A 46 18.32 1.60 -0.32
C VAL A 46 17.75 2.79 -1.09
N ASP A 47 17.38 2.56 -2.35
CA ASP A 47 16.90 3.60 -3.26
C ASP A 47 15.47 4.04 -2.91
N PRO A 48 15.24 5.32 -2.57
CA PRO A 48 13.90 5.88 -2.42
C PRO A 48 13.02 5.71 -3.66
N ALA A 49 13.59 5.62 -4.87
CA ALA A 49 12.83 5.43 -6.11
C ALA A 49 12.07 4.10 -6.16
N VAL A 50 12.43 3.12 -5.32
CA VAL A 50 11.68 1.87 -5.12
C VAL A 50 10.72 1.99 -3.94
N ARG A 51 11.18 2.56 -2.82
CA ARG A 51 10.39 2.67 -1.60
C ARG A 51 9.18 3.58 -1.75
N THR A 52 9.33 4.73 -2.40
CA THR A 52 8.23 5.70 -2.62
C THR A 52 7.05 5.07 -3.36
N PRO A 53 7.21 4.47 -4.56
CA PRO A 53 6.09 3.84 -5.24
C PRO A 53 5.59 2.57 -4.54
N ALA A 54 6.43 1.83 -3.80
CA ALA A 54 5.97 0.72 -2.97
C ALA A 54 5.01 1.19 -1.86
N LEU A 55 5.38 2.25 -1.13
CA LEU A 55 4.53 2.89 -0.12
C LEU A 55 3.24 3.46 -0.71
N PHE A 56 3.34 4.11 -1.88
CA PHE A 56 2.15 4.57 -2.60
C PHE A 56 1.20 3.41 -2.95
N ASN A 57 1.74 2.29 -3.44
CA ASN A 57 0.95 1.10 -3.78
C ASN A 57 0.31 0.45 -2.54
N MET A 58 1.01 0.41 -1.40
CA MET A 58 0.41 -0.02 -0.13
C MET A 58 -0.73 0.91 0.30
N GLY A 59 -0.55 2.22 0.16
CA GLY A 59 -1.60 3.20 0.43
C GLY A 59 -2.85 2.98 -0.42
N SER A 60 -2.66 2.76 -1.72
CA SER A 60 -3.76 2.51 -2.67
C SER A 60 -4.50 1.21 -2.35
N ARG A 61 -3.76 0.16 -2.03
CA ARG A 61 -4.31 -1.11 -1.55
C ARG A 61 -5.19 -0.92 -0.31
N PHE A 62 -4.69 -0.21 0.70
CA PHE A 62 -5.44 0.04 1.93
C PHE A 62 -6.67 0.92 1.71
N LEU A 63 -6.57 1.94 0.84
CA LEU A 63 -7.68 2.81 0.49
C LEU A 63 -8.79 2.02 -0.23
N GLU A 64 -8.42 1.17 -1.20
CA GLU A 64 -9.37 0.32 -1.93
C GLU A 64 -10.07 -0.69 -1.00
N GLU A 65 -9.31 -1.40 -0.16
CA GLU A 65 -9.91 -2.32 0.82
C GLU A 65 -10.79 -1.58 1.83
N GLY A 66 -10.37 -0.41 2.31
CA GLY A 66 -11.16 0.41 3.24
C GLY A 66 -12.52 0.82 2.65
N ARG A 67 -12.54 1.22 1.37
CA ARG A 67 -13.78 1.56 0.65
C ARG A 67 -14.71 0.36 0.47
N ALA A 68 -14.14 -0.83 0.25
CA ALA A 68 -14.90 -2.06 0.09
C ALA A 68 -15.38 -2.67 1.42
N ALA A 69 -14.77 -2.30 2.56
CA ALA A 69 -15.12 -2.86 3.85
C ALA A 69 -16.50 -2.37 4.34
N ASP A 70 -17.39 -3.31 4.70
CA ASP A 70 -18.71 -3.01 5.27
C ASP A 70 -18.65 -2.63 6.75
N ASP A 71 -17.68 -3.20 7.49
CA ASP A 71 -17.49 -2.93 8.91
C ASP A 71 -16.80 -1.56 9.12
N PRO A 72 -17.42 -0.59 9.81
CA PRO A 72 -16.83 0.74 10.02
C PRO A 72 -15.50 0.71 10.77
N GLU A 73 -15.29 -0.26 11.67
CA GLU A 73 -14.04 -0.39 12.40
C GLU A 73 -12.90 -0.90 11.50
N ALA A 74 -13.14 -1.96 10.72
CA ALA A 74 -12.22 -2.43 9.70
C ALA A 74 -11.91 -1.34 8.67
N ARG A 75 -12.94 -0.66 8.14
CA ARG A 75 -12.77 0.50 7.25
C ARG A 75 -11.87 1.56 7.87
N GLY A 76 -12.13 1.93 9.13
CA GLY A 76 -11.33 2.90 9.85
C GLY A 76 -9.85 2.52 9.95
N ARG A 77 -9.55 1.26 10.29
CA ARG A 77 -8.17 0.75 10.38
C ARG A 77 -7.46 0.72 9.02
N LEU A 78 -8.17 0.31 7.97
CA LEU A 78 -7.63 0.29 6.61
C LEU A 78 -7.33 1.71 6.13
N LEU A 79 -8.25 2.66 6.34
CA LEU A 79 -8.03 4.06 6.00
C LEU A 79 -6.89 4.70 6.80
N ASP A 80 -6.72 4.35 8.08
CA ASP A 80 -5.54 4.77 8.86
C ASP A 80 -4.23 4.22 8.25
N GLY A 81 -4.23 2.97 7.78
CA GLY A 81 -3.11 2.37 7.03
C GLY A 81 -2.80 3.10 5.72
N ALA A 82 -3.84 3.48 4.97
CA ALA A 82 -3.68 4.25 3.73
C ALA A 82 -3.04 5.62 3.99
N VAL A 83 -3.54 6.35 5.00
CA VAL A 83 -3.00 7.64 5.44
C VAL A 83 -1.53 7.51 5.81
N GLU A 84 -1.15 6.49 6.58
CA GLU A 84 0.25 6.30 6.97
C GLU A 84 1.16 6.02 5.76
N ALA A 85 0.75 5.11 4.88
CA ALA A 85 1.55 4.71 3.73
C ALA A 85 1.79 5.90 2.77
N TYR A 86 0.75 6.68 2.45
CA TYR A 86 0.93 7.88 1.64
C TYR A 86 1.77 8.95 2.34
N ARG A 87 1.59 9.13 3.65
CA ARG A 87 2.43 10.04 4.43
C ARG A 87 3.90 9.65 4.38
N GLN A 88 4.22 8.36 4.46
CA GLN A 88 5.59 7.87 4.33
C GLN A 88 6.14 8.07 2.92
N ALA A 89 5.34 7.82 1.87
CA ALA A 89 5.74 8.11 0.49
C ALA A 89 6.09 9.60 0.33
N LEU A 90 5.25 10.50 0.85
CA LEU A 90 5.46 11.96 0.80
C LEU A 90 6.63 12.45 1.66
N ARG A 91 7.05 11.69 2.68
CA ARG A 91 8.30 11.99 3.42
C ARG A 91 9.53 11.68 2.60
N LEU A 92 9.49 10.65 1.75
CA LEU A 92 10.59 10.28 0.86
C LEU A 92 10.64 11.20 -0.37
N ASP A 93 9.48 11.46 -0.97
CA ASP A 93 9.34 12.37 -2.09
C ASP A 93 8.10 13.27 -1.92
N PRO A 94 8.29 14.50 -1.43
CA PRO A 94 7.20 15.47 -1.31
C PRO A 94 6.66 15.96 -2.65
N SER A 95 7.24 15.59 -3.80
CA SER A 95 6.77 16.01 -5.13
C SER A 95 5.77 15.04 -5.76
N THR A 96 5.54 13.85 -5.18
CA THR A 96 4.59 12.87 -5.70
C THR A 96 3.14 13.38 -5.59
N GLU A 97 2.62 14.01 -6.65
CA GLU A 97 1.29 14.62 -6.68
C GLU A 97 0.16 13.61 -6.43
N ASP A 98 0.25 12.43 -7.03
CA ASP A 98 -0.72 11.35 -6.85
C ASP A 98 -0.80 10.91 -5.37
N ALA A 99 0.34 10.85 -4.68
CA ALA A 99 0.40 10.50 -3.26
C ALA A 99 -0.24 11.60 -2.39
N LYS A 100 -0.08 12.88 -2.74
CA LYS A 100 -0.77 13.99 -2.06
C LYS A 100 -2.28 13.88 -2.23
N TRP A 101 -2.72 13.71 -3.47
CA TRP A 101 -4.15 13.59 -3.78
C TRP A 101 -4.79 12.43 -3.00
N ASN A 102 -4.17 11.25 -3.05
CA ASN A 102 -4.71 10.08 -2.35
C ASN A 102 -4.57 10.17 -0.83
N TYR A 103 -3.55 10.85 -0.30
CA TYR A 103 -3.43 11.15 1.13
C TYR A 103 -4.62 11.99 1.62
N GLU A 104 -4.94 13.09 0.93
CA GLU A 104 -6.08 13.95 1.27
C GLU A 104 -7.41 13.19 1.17
N LEU A 105 -7.53 12.35 0.14
CA LEU A 105 -8.71 11.51 -0.06
C LEU A 105 -8.89 10.49 1.08
N ALA A 106 -7.81 9.81 1.48
CA ALA A 106 -7.82 8.88 2.60
C ALA A 106 -8.15 9.58 3.92
N LEU A 107 -7.62 10.78 4.18
CA LEU A 107 -7.95 11.58 5.36
C LEU A 107 -9.43 11.94 5.41
N ARG A 108 -9.99 12.37 4.28
CA ARG A 108 -11.41 12.72 4.19
C ARG A 108 -12.29 11.52 4.50
N GLU A 109 -12.09 10.40 3.82
CA GLU A 109 -12.89 9.18 4.04
C GLU A 109 -12.73 8.66 5.47
N ARG A 110 -11.53 8.80 6.06
CA ARG A 110 -11.29 8.41 7.46
C ARG A 110 -12.08 9.28 8.43
N SER A 111 -12.20 10.59 8.15
CA SER A 111 -12.98 11.52 8.97
C SER A 111 -14.48 11.27 8.87
N GLU A 112 -14.95 10.81 7.71
CA GLU A 112 -16.35 10.44 7.46
C GLU A 112 -16.70 9.06 8.06
N THR A 113 -15.70 8.21 8.33
CA THR A 113 -15.88 6.89 8.95
C THR A 113 -15.98 7.00 10.48
N PRO A 114 -17.14 6.63 11.08
CA PRO A 114 -17.32 6.71 12.53
C PRO A 114 -16.26 5.90 13.30
N ARG A 115 -15.68 6.50 14.34
CA ARG A 115 -14.85 5.73 15.29
C ARG A 115 -15.75 4.93 16.21
N PRO A 116 -15.41 3.67 16.54
CA PRO A 116 -16.17 2.92 17.53
C PRO A 116 -16.18 3.69 18.85
N GLN A 117 -17.37 3.87 19.42
CA GLN A 117 -17.48 4.41 20.77
C GLN A 117 -16.91 3.37 21.74
N PRO A 118 -16.11 3.77 22.74
CA PRO A 118 -15.68 2.84 23.77
C PRO A 118 -16.93 2.24 24.43
N ARG A 119 -17.02 0.90 24.45
CA ARG A 119 -18.07 0.21 25.21
C ARG A 119 -17.86 0.55 26.69
N SER A 120 -18.83 1.24 27.27
CA SER A 120 -18.91 1.56 28.71
C SER A 120 -19.20 0.34 29.56
#